data_AF-A0A948KDC4-F1
#
_entry.id   AF-A0A948KDC4-F1
#
_cell.length_a   1.000
_cell.length_b   1.000
_cell.length_c   1.000
_cell.angle_alpha   90.00
_cell.angle_beta   90.00
_cell.angle_gamma   90.00
#
_symmetry.space_group_name_H-M   'P 1'
#
loop_
_entity.id
_entity.type
_entity.pdbx_description
1 polymer ?
#
loop_
_entity_poly.entity_id
_entity_poly.type
_entity_poly.pdbx_seq_one_letter_code
_entity_poly.pdbx_strand_id
1 'polypeptide(L)'
;IWDERETEADRLLNEEIGRLEKERETKLKELDTAYNGEGGVFPTLKEEERVLKENFNNQITRMDEELKKFIDDNEAKLLDAQTFVTNLNAALANIQDASYTVTRYERTVSEGGGSSGSSSPDVLDSKATGGYIPQTGPYLLHQGETVIPANESMGNVQVNFTQPVFFDREDTMNKFVDMISKGIDRKQRLRFGGAYNG
;
A
#
# COMPACT_ATOMS: atom_id res chain seq x y z
N ILE A 1 -94.69 -39.62 21.01
CA ILE A 1 -94.62 -38.39 21.85
C ILE A 1 -93.26 -38.23 22.51
N TRP A 2 -92.66 -39.26 23.10
CA TRP A 2 -91.29 -39.15 23.67
C TRP A 2 -90.21 -39.11 22.57
N ASP A 3 -90.28 -39.98 21.56
CA ASP A 3 -89.31 -40.01 20.45
C ASP A 3 -89.25 -38.71 19.62
N GLU A 4 -90.38 -38.02 19.41
CA GLU A 4 -90.42 -36.78 18.61
C GLU A 4 -89.81 -35.57 19.35
N ARG A 5 -89.82 -35.59 20.70
CA ARG A 5 -89.22 -34.51 21.49
C ARG A 5 -87.70 -34.61 21.56
N GLU A 6 -87.17 -35.83 21.53
CA GLU A 6 -85.73 -36.09 21.51
C GLU A 6 -85.13 -35.63 20.16
N THR A 7 -85.82 -35.90 19.05
CA THR A 7 -85.39 -35.44 17.72
C THR A 7 -85.40 -33.91 17.55
N GLU A 8 -86.32 -33.20 18.22
CA GLU A 8 -86.36 -31.74 18.13
C GLU A 8 -85.28 -31.07 18.99
N ALA A 9 -84.95 -31.65 20.15
CA ALA A 9 -83.85 -31.17 20.98
C ALA A 9 -82.50 -31.30 20.27
N ASP A 10 -82.26 -32.43 19.59
CA ASP A 10 -81.04 -32.65 18.81
C ASP A 10 -80.94 -31.71 17.60
N ARG A 11 -82.07 -31.41 16.95
CA ARG A 11 -82.11 -30.43 15.86
C ARG A 11 -81.71 -29.03 16.34
N LEU A 12 -82.31 -28.57 17.43
CA LEU A 12 -82.01 -27.25 18.00
C LEU A 12 -80.56 -27.15 18.49
N LEU A 13 -80.02 -28.22 19.08
CA LEU A 13 -78.62 -28.27 19.51
C LEU A 13 -77.67 -28.13 18.30
N ASN A 14 -77.94 -28.85 17.21
CA ASN A 14 -77.11 -28.78 16.00
C ASN A 14 -77.19 -27.41 15.31
N GLU A 15 -78.37 -26.79 15.29
CA GLU A 15 -78.53 -25.43 14.78
C GLU A 15 -77.74 -24.41 15.61
N GLU A 16 -77.76 -24.55 16.93
CA GLU A 16 -77.03 -23.67 17.84
C GLU A 16 -75.51 -23.87 17.72
N ILE A 17 -75.03 -25.11 17.58
CA ILE A 17 -73.61 -25.40 17.30
C ILE A 17 -73.19 -24.73 15.99
N GLY A 18 -73.98 -24.87 14.93
CA GLY A 18 -73.67 -24.24 13.63
C GLY A 18 -73.62 -22.71 13.71
N ARG A 19 -74.52 -22.10 14.51
CA ARG A 19 -74.51 -20.65 14.77
C ARG A 19 -73.23 -20.22 15.48
N LEU A 20 -72.84 -20.94 16.52
CA LEU A 20 -71.63 -20.65 17.32
C LEU A 20 -70.35 -20.84 16.51
N GLU A 21 -70.28 -21.85 15.65
CA GLU A 21 -69.13 -22.07 14.76
C GLU A 21 -68.96 -20.92 13.77
N LYS A 22 -70.07 -20.46 13.17
CA LYS A 22 -70.05 -19.32 12.24
C LYS A 22 -69.67 -18.02 12.95
N GLU A 23 -70.16 -17.79 14.16
CA GLU A 23 -69.78 -16.64 14.98
C GLU A 23 -68.28 -16.68 15.33
N ARG A 24 -67.78 -17.85 15.74
CA ARG A 24 -66.35 -18.07 16.01
C ARG A 24 -65.50 -17.79 14.78
N GLU A 25 -65.89 -18.27 13.60
CA GLU A 25 -65.13 -18.05 12.37
C GLU A 25 -65.11 -16.56 11.97
N THR A 26 -66.24 -15.85 12.17
CA THR A 26 -66.34 -14.41 11.89
C THR A 26 -65.41 -13.62 12.81
N LYS A 27 -65.44 -13.92 14.13
CA LYS A 27 -64.54 -13.29 15.11
C LYS A 27 -63.06 -13.56 14.83
N LEU A 28 -62.73 -14.76 14.34
CA LEU A 28 -61.35 -15.09 13.94
C LEU A 28 -60.90 -14.26 12.72
N LYS A 29 -61.76 -14.05 11.73
CA LYS A 29 -61.45 -13.19 10.58
C LYS A 29 -61.31 -11.72 10.96
N GLU A 30 -62.16 -11.23 11.87
CA GLU A 30 -62.04 -9.87 12.42
C GLU A 30 -60.72 -9.68 13.18
N LEU A 31 -60.32 -10.66 14.00
CA LEU A 31 -59.03 -10.66 14.69
C LEU A 31 -57.84 -10.68 13.72
N ASP A 32 -57.90 -11.52 12.68
CA ASP A 32 -56.85 -11.59 11.66
C ASP A 32 -56.75 -10.27 10.87
N THR A 33 -57.89 -9.67 10.54
CA THR A 33 -57.94 -8.36 9.88
C THR A 33 -57.44 -7.23 10.80
N ALA A 34 -57.71 -7.30 12.11
CA ALA A 34 -57.19 -6.33 13.07
C ALA A 34 -55.67 -6.47 13.28
N TYR A 35 -55.13 -7.68 13.14
CA TYR A 35 -53.71 -7.98 13.30
C TYR A 35 -52.89 -7.72 12.03
N ASN A 36 -53.45 -8.05 10.86
CA ASN A 36 -52.77 -8.01 9.57
C ASN A 36 -53.27 -6.90 8.62
N GLY A 37 -54.40 -6.26 8.91
CA GLY A 37 -54.95 -5.16 8.12
C GLY A 37 -54.18 -3.85 8.31
N GLU A 38 -54.24 -2.99 7.30
CA GLU A 38 -53.44 -1.75 7.10
C GLU A 38 -53.59 -0.66 8.18
N GLY A 39 -54.20 -0.94 9.34
CA GLY A 39 -54.39 -0.02 10.45
C GLY A 39 -54.30 -0.63 11.85
N GLY A 40 -53.74 -1.84 12.00
CA GLY A 40 -53.49 -2.44 13.31
C GLY A 40 -52.52 -1.60 14.17
N VAL A 41 -52.25 -1.99 15.41
CA VAL A 41 -51.27 -1.31 16.30
C VAL A 41 -49.81 -1.76 16.02
N PHE A 42 -49.62 -2.79 15.20
CA PHE A 42 -48.32 -3.34 14.76
C PHE A 42 -47.64 -2.76 13.49
N PRO A 43 -48.20 -1.82 12.70
CA PRO A 43 -47.48 -1.11 11.64
C PRO A 43 -46.22 -0.44 12.17
N THR A 44 -46.25 0.03 13.43
CA THR A 44 -45.10 0.62 14.10
C THR A 44 -43.97 -0.38 14.26
N LEU A 45 -44.25 -1.63 14.66
CA LEU A 45 -43.23 -2.67 14.82
C LEU A 45 -42.64 -3.14 13.48
N LYS A 46 -43.47 -3.26 12.43
CA LYS A 46 -42.97 -3.55 11.08
C LYS A 46 -42.10 -2.42 10.54
N GLU A 47 -42.49 -1.18 10.80
CA GLU A 47 -41.72 0.00 10.38
C GLU A 47 -40.43 0.15 11.20
N GLU A 48 -40.46 -0.09 12.51
CA GLU A 48 -39.27 -0.14 13.36
C GLU A 48 -38.31 -1.24 12.90
N GLU A 49 -38.81 -2.44 12.56
CA GLU A 49 -37.98 -3.50 11.99
C GLU A 49 -37.37 -3.09 10.64
N ARG A 50 -38.14 -2.43 9.77
CA ARG A 50 -37.66 -1.91 8.49
C ARG A 50 -36.53 -0.89 8.69
N VAL A 51 -36.73 0.08 9.58
CA VAL A 51 -35.74 1.12 9.91
C VAL A 51 -34.50 0.51 10.56
N LEU A 52 -34.67 -0.48 11.44
CA LEU A 52 -33.55 -1.16 12.07
C LEU A 52 -32.70 -1.93 11.04
N LYS A 53 -33.34 -2.66 10.12
CA LYS A 53 -32.65 -3.35 9.01
C LYS A 53 -31.92 -2.36 8.11
N GLU A 54 -32.56 -1.24 7.78
CA GLU A 54 -31.95 -0.18 6.98
C GLU A 54 -30.71 0.41 7.66
N ASN A 55 -30.81 0.70 8.96
CA ASN A 55 -29.68 1.19 9.75
C ASN A 55 -28.52 0.19 9.82
N PHE A 56 -28.80 -1.09 10.03
CA PHE A 56 -27.78 -2.14 10.01
C PHE A 56 -27.11 -2.26 8.65
N ASN A 57 -27.89 -2.25 7.56
CA ASN A 57 -27.34 -2.30 6.21
C ASN A 57 -26.44 -1.09 5.92
N ASN A 58 -26.88 0.11 6.30
CA ASN A 58 -26.08 1.33 6.17
C ASN A 58 -24.77 1.25 6.98
N GLN A 59 -24.81 0.67 8.18
CA GLN A 59 -23.60 0.46 8.98
C GLN A 59 -22.65 -0.56 8.33
N ILE A 60 -23.17 -1.66 7.79
CA ILE A 60 -22.39 -2.66 7.06
C ILE A 60 -21.71 -2.01 5.85
N THR A 61 -22.44 -1.23 5.05
CA THR A 61 -21.86 -0.54 3.88
C THR A 61 -20.74 0.43 4.29
N ARG A 62 -20.93 1.21 5.36
CA ARG A 62 -19.87 2.11 5.85
C ARG A 62 -18.62 1.35 6.29
N MET A 63 -18.79 0.26 7.03
CA MET A 63 -17.65 -0.57 7.45
C MET A 63 -16.91 -1.19 6.26
N ASP A 64 -17.64 -1.60 5.22
CA ASP A 64 -17.05 -2.17 4.00
C ASP A 64 -16.23 -1.11 3.23
N GLU A 65 -16.76 0.10 3.10
CA GLU A 65 -16.05 1.24 2.49
C GLU A 65 -14.79 1.62 3.27
N GLU A 66 -14.87 1.69 4.60
CA GLU A 66 -13.72 1.97 5.48
C GLU A 66 -12.64 0.88 5.38
N LEU A 67 -13.05 -0.39 5.38
CA LEU A 67 -12.12 -1.52 5.25
C LEU A 67 -11.42 -1.50 3.89
N LYS A 68 -12.17 -1.24 2.82
CA LYS A 68 -11.62 -1.12 1.46
C LYS A 68 -10.58 -0.01 1.38
N LYS A 69 -10.89 1.18 1.89
CA LYS A 69 -9.94 2.29 1.93
C LYS A 69 -8.69 1.94 2.73
N PHE A 70 -8.83 1.25 3.86
CA PHE A 70 -7.69 0.81 4.66
C PHE A 70 -6.79 -0.19 3.92
N ILE A 71 -7.38 -1.10 3.14
CA ILE A 71 -6.64 -2.04 2.29
C ILE A 71 -5.86 -1.28 1.22
N ASP A 72 -6.53 -0.39 0.47
CA ASP A 72 -5.92 0.40 -0.60
C ASP A 72 -4.74 1.25 -0.07
N ASP A 73 -4.92 1.91 1.09
CA ASP A 73 -3.87 2.70 1.74
C ASP A 73 -2.66 1.86 2.17
N ASN A 74 -2.88 0.61 2.57
CA ASN A 74 -1.80 -0.30 2.95
C ASN A 74 -1.09 -0.90 1.74
N GLU A 75 -1.81 -1.21 0.67
CA GLU A 75 -1.23 -1.64 -0.60
C GLU A 75 -0.31 -0.57 -1.18
N ALA A 76 -0.74 0.70 -1.17
CA ALA A 76 0.10 1.82 -1.60
C ALA A 76 1.39 1.93 -0.76
N LYS A 77 1.30 1.85 0.58
CA LYS A 77 2.47 1.87 1.46
C LYS A 77 3.40 0.68 1.22
N LEU A 78 2.85 -0.49 0.91
CA LEU A 78 3.63 -1.69 0.62
C LEU A 78 4.41 -1.52 -0.68
N LEU A 79 3.79 -0.95 -1.71
CA LEU A 79 4.43 -0.66 -2.99
C LEU A 79 5.58 0.35 -2.84
N ASP A 80 5.38 1.41 -2.05
CA ASP A 80 6.42 2.40 -1.74
C ASP A 80 7.60 1.75 -1.01
N ALA A 81 7.33 0.88 -0.03
CA ALA A 81 8.35 0.13 0.70
C ALA A 81 9.14 -0.82 -0.22
N GLN A 82 8.46 -1.52 -1.14
CA GLN A 82 9.11 -2.38 -2.14
C GLN A 82 10.02 -1.59 -3.08
N THR A 83 9.57 -0.41 -3.52
CA THR A 83 10.38 0.50 -4.34
C THR A 83 11.63 0.95 -3.57
N PHE A 84 11.48 1.31 -2.30
CA PHE A 84 12.60 1.67 -1.44
C PHE A 84 13.63 0.53 -1.30
N VAL A 85 13.17 -0.71 -1.05
CA VAL A 85 14.05 -1.88 -0.96
C VAL A 85 14.78 -2.15 -2.27
N THR A 86 14.10 -2.02 -3.42
CA THR A 86 14.72 -2.14 -4.74
C THR A 86 15.86 -1.13 -4.92
N ASN A 87 15.64 0.12 -4.54
CA ASN A 87 16.66 1.17 -4.60
C ASN A 87 17.85 0.89 -3.67
N LEU A 88 17.61 0.39 -2.46
CA LEU A 88 18.67 -0.02 -1.54
C LEU A 88 19.52 -1.16 -2.12
N ASN A 89 18.89 -2.15 -2.74
CA ASN A 89 19.61 -3.27 -3.36
C ASN A 89 20.47 -2.81 -4.54
N ALA A 90 19.97 -1.88 -5.36
CA ALA A 90 20.77 -1.28 -6.43
C ALA A 90 21.98 -0.50 -5.89
N ALA A 91 21.78 0.29 -4.82
CA ALA A 91 22.88 1.01 -4.17
C ALA A 91 23.92 0.04 -3.56
N LEU A 92 23.47 -1.05 -2.94
CA LEU A 92 24.36 -2.08 -2.39
C LEU A 92 25.20 -2.75 -3.48
N ALA A 93 24.60 -3.06 -4.63
CA ALA A 93 25.32 -3.63 -5.77
C ALA A 93 26.44 -2.69 -6.26
N ASN A 94 26.17 -1.38 -6.35
CA ASN A 94 27.17 -0.38 -6.73
C ASN A 94 28.32 -0.29 -5.71
N ILE A 95 28.01 -0.37 -4.42
CA ILE A 95 29.04 -0.38 -3.35
C ILE A 95 29.91 -1.63 -3.43
N GLN A 96 29.31 -2.79 -3.69
CA GLN A 96 30.06 -4.05 -3.85
C GLN A 96 31.02 -3.97 -5.04
N ASP A 97 30.55 -3.48 -6.18
CA ASP A 97 31.40 -3.28 -7.37
C ASP A 97 32.57 -2.33 -7.07
N ALA A 98 32.29 -1.19 -6.43
CA ALA A 98 33.33 -0.27 -5.98
C ALA A 98 34.35 -0.93 -5.03
N SER A 99 33.88 -1.72 -4.06
CA SER A 99 34.76 -2.45 -3.13
C SER A 99 35.69 -3.43 -3.85
N TYR A 100 35.21 -4.11 -4.90
CA TYR A 100 36.04 -4.99 -5.72
C TYR A 100 37.13 -4.21 -6.46
N THR A 101 36.81 -3.03 -7.00
CA THR A 101 37.82 -2.19 -7.66
C THR A 101 38.90 -1.73 -6.68
N VAL A 102 38.53 -1.24 -5.50
CA VAL A 102 39.49 -0.80 -4.46
C VAL A 102 40.42 -1.94 -4.04
N THR A 103 39.87 -3.12 -3.78
CA THR A 103 40.67 -4.31 -3.39
C THR A 103 41.68 -4.70 -4.47
N ARG A 104 41.33 -4.56 -5.76
CA ARG A 104 42.24 -4.83 -6.89
C ARG A 104 43.38 -3.81 -6.94
N TYR A 105 43.09 -2.54 -6.72
CA TYR A 105 44.11 -1.49 -6.67
C TYR A 105 45.09 -1.72 -5.50
N GLU A 106 44.61 -2.05 -4.30
CA GLU A 106 45.48 -2.33 -3.15
C GLU A 106 46.42 -3.51 -3.40
N ARG A 107 45.95 -4.59 -4.05
CA ARG A 107 46.82 -5.74 -4.41
C ARG A 107 47.92 -5.35 -5.40
N THR A 108 47.59 -4.55 -6.41
CA THR A 108 48.55 -4.14 -7.44
C THR A 108 49.65 -3.24 -6.87
N VAL A 109 49.29 -2.37 -5.91
CA VAL A 109 50.26 -1.51 -5.21
C VAL A 109 51.11 -2.31 -4.21
N SER A 110 50.55 -3.35 -3.58
CA SER A 110 51.28 -4.23 -2.66
C SER A 110 52.27 -5.18 -3.35
N GLU A 111 52.00 -5.59 -4.59
CA GLU A 111 52.86 -6.55 -5.32
C GLU A 111 53.86 -5.86 -6.28
N GLY A 112 53.64 -4.58 -6.63
CA GLY A 112 54.52 -3.79 -7.51
C GLY A 112 55.74 -3.13 -6.85
N GLY A 113 55.87 -3.23 -5.52
CA GLY A 113 56.95 -2.63 -4.73
C GLY A 113 58.23 -3.47 -4.69
N GLY A 114 58.79 -3.86 -5.83
CA GLY A 114 60.04 -4.61 -5.83
C GLY A 114 60.57 -5.02 -7.20
N SER A 115 61.10 -4.08 -7.98
CA SER A 115 62.32 -4.34 -8.77
C SER A 115 62.90 -3.04 -9.33
N SER A 116 64.08 -2.72 -8.83
CA SER A 116 65.01 -1.71 -9.34
C SER A 116 65.49 -2.04 -10.76
N GLY A 117 65.61 -1.02 -11.60
CA GLY A 117 66.56 -1.01 -12.72
C GLY A 117 65.97 -1.05 -14.13
N SER A 118 65.90 0.10 -14.79
CA SER A 118 66.62 0.38 -16.04
C SER A 118 66.01 1.63 -16.70
N SER A 119 66.85 2.64 -16.88
CA SER A 119 66.61 3.90 -17.58
C SER A 119 66.13 3.67 -19.02
N SER A 120 64.87 4.01 -19.27
CA SER A 120 64.24 4.15 -20.59
C SER A 120 63.42 5.44 -20.57
N PRO A 121 63.20 6.09 -21.73
CA PRO A 121 62.85 7.51 -21.83
C PRO A 121 61.60 7.83 -21.02
N ASP A 122 61.65 8.91 -20.23
CA ASP A 122 60.63 9.36 -19.27
C ASP A 122 59.20 9.16 -19.79
N VAL A 123 58.61 8.01 -19.46
CA VAL A 123 57.19 7.76 -19.56
C VAL A 123 56.57 8.56 -18.42
N LEU A 124 55.83 9.60 -18.76
CA LEU A 124 55.36 10.59 -17.78
C LEU A 124 54.38 9.99 -16.76
N ASP A 125 53.59 8.98 -17.15
CA ASP A 125 52.69 8.22 -16.26
C ASP A 125 52.18 6.95 -16.98
N SER A 126 51.55 6.03 -16.24
CA SER A 126 50.75 4.94 -16.81
C SER A 126 49.31 5.01 -16.29
N LYS A 127 48.32 4.81 -17.17
CA LYS A 127 46.91 4.74 -16.78
C LYS A 127 46.42 3.32 -16.98
N ALA A 128 46.09 2.65 -15.88
CA ALA A 128 45.61 1.27 -15.90
C ALA A 128 44.13 1.14 -16.30
N THR A 129 43.39 2.26 -16.31
CA THR A 129 41.97 2.32 -16.71
C THR A 129 41.70 3.76 -17.15
N GLY A 130 41.05 3.95 -18.31
CA GLY A 130 40.91 5.23 -19.00
C GLY A 130 40.64 6.47 -18.13
N GLY A 131 41.08 7.65 -18.58
CA GLY A 131 40.97 8.90 -17.84
C GLY A 131 41.53 10.10 -18.61
N TYR A 132 41.40 11.29 -18.04
CA TYR A 132 41.90 12.52 -18.63
C TYR A 132 43.44 12.59 -18.53
N ILE A 133 44.11 12.82 -19.65
CA ILE A 133 45.56 13.01 -19.72
C ILE A 133 45.83 14.53 -19.75
N PRO A 134 46.39 15.10 -18.67
CA PRO A 134 46.49 16.56 -18.52
C PRO A 134 47.59 17.20 -19.37
N GLN A 135 48.53 16.42 -19.91
CA GLN A 135 49.71 16.92 -20.62
C GLN A 135 50.02 16.04 -21.84
N THR A 136 50.56 16.63 -22.90
CA THR A 136 51.01 15.91 -24.09
C THR A 136 52.36 15.24 -23.85
N GLY A 137 52.48 13.96 -24.20
CA GLY A 137 53.74 13.21 -24.09
C GLY A 137 53.55 11.71 -24.34
N PRO A 138 54.63 10.92 -24.28
CA PRO A 138 54.55 9.47 -24.40
C PRO A 138 53.94 8.87 -23.12
N TYR A 139 52.77 8.26 -23.27
CA TYR A 139 52.09 7.49 -22.22
C TYR A 139 52.04 6.02 -22.60
N LEU A 140 52.20 5.15 -21.59
CA LEU A 140 52.02 3.71 -21.78
C LEU A 140 50.53 3.39 -21.63
N LEU A 141 49.92 2.89 -22.70
CA LEU A 141 48.52 2.48 -22.75
C LEU A 141 48.40 0.97 -22.74
N HIS A 142 47.28 0.47 -22.27
CA HIS A 142 47.00 -0.95 -22.33
C HIS A 142 46.56 -1.35 -23.75
N GLN A 143 46.82 -2.61 -24.12
CA GLN A 143 46.44 -3.12 -25.44
C GLN A 143 44.91 -3.06 -25.61
N GLY A 144 44.44 -2.30 -26.60
CA GLY A 144 43.02 -2.08 -26.87
C GLY A 144 42.47 -0.73 -26.40
N GLU A 145 43.28 0.11 -25.73
CA GLU A 145 42.93 1.49 -25.43
C GLU A 145 43.29 2.43 -26.59
N THR A 146 42.41 3.41 -26.86
CA THR A 146 42.61 4.44 -27.89
C THR A 146 42.60 5.81 -27.23
N VAL A 147 43.60 6.63 -27.51
CA VAL A 147 43.62 8.04 -27.09
C VAL A 147 42.75 8.82 -28.05
N ILE A 148 41.77 9.54 -27.52
CA ILE A 148 40.99 10.52 -28.28
C ILE A 148 41.63 11.89 -28.02
N PRO A 149 42.25 12.52 -29.02
CA PRO A 149 42.77 13.87 -28.87
C PRO A 149 41.63 14.83 -28.48
N ALA A 150 41.90 15.80 -27.61
CA ALA A 150 40.90 16.79 -27.19
C ALA A 150 40.26 17.56 -28.36
N ASN A 151 40.90 17.54 -29.53
CA ASN A 151 40.46 18.26 -30.73
C ASN A 151 39.71 17.36 -31.73
N GLU A 152 39.60 16.05 -31.47
CA GLU A 152 38.85 15.11 -32.31
C GLU A 152 37.46 14.85 -31.71
N SER A 153 36.44 15.42 -32.34
CA SER A 153 35.05 15.14 -32.02
C SER A 153 34.64 13.78 -32.61
N MET A 154 34.42 12.77 -31.78
CA MET A 154 33.73 11.55 -32.21
C MET A 154 32.27 11.89 -32.53
N GLY A 155 31.99 12.14 -33.82
CA GLY A 155 30.65 12.28 -34.41
C GLY A 155 29.53 12.69 -33.46
N ASN A 156 29.28 14.00 -33.33
CA ASN A 156 28.14 14.60 -32.60
C ASN A 156 27.97 14.25 -31.11
N VAL A 157 28.91 13.55 -30.46
CA VAL A 157 28.87 13.37 -29.00
C VAL A 157 29.81 14.38 -28.36
N GLN A 158 29.26 15.54 -28.01
CA GLN A 158 29.98 16.59 -27.28
C GLN A 158 29.97 16.22 -25.78
N VAL A 159 31.01 15.54 -25.31
CA VAL A 159 31.15 15.21 -23.88
C VAL A 159 31.62 16.46 -23.14
N ASN A 160 30.67 17.18 -22.57
CA ASN A 160 30.92 18.45 -21.91
C ASN A 160 31.30 18.21 -20.43
N PHE A 161 32.60 18.25 -20.11
CA PHE A 161 33.11 18.05 -18.74
C PHE A 161 33.05 19.32 -17.86
N THR A 162 32.30 20.35 -18.27
CA THR A 162 32.24 21.65 -17.56
C THR A 162 31.34 21.63 -16.33
N GLN A 163 30.64 20.54 -16.02
CA GLN A 163 29.89 20.41 -14.78
C GLN A 163 30.60 19.46 -13.82
N PRO A 164 30.93 19.91 -12.59
CA PRO A 164 31.45 19.02 -11.58
C PRO A 164 30.43 17.93 -11.29
N VAL A 165 30.81 16.66 -11.51
CA VAL A 165 30.04 15.47 -11.09
C VAL A 165 30.24 15.27 -9.58
N PHE A 166 29.93 16.32 -8.81
CA PHE A 166 29.84 16.29 -7.37
C PHE A 166 28.42 16.75 -7.05
N PHE A 167 27.51 15.80 -6.85
CA PHE A 167 26.31 16.09 -6.11
C PHE A 167 26.76 16.53 -4.73
N ASP A 168 26.55 17.81 -4.39
CA ASP A 168 26.84 18.35 -3.07
C ASP A 168 26.09 17.51 -2.03
N ARG A 169 26.88 16.68 -1.35
CA ARG A 169 26.43 15.68 -0.37
C ARG A 169 25.60 16.32 0.75
N GLU A 170 25.82 17.61 1.02
CA GLU A 170 25.11 18.35 2.07
C GLU A 170 23.66 18.66 1.74
N ASP A 171 23.33 19.10 0.52
CA ASP A 171 21.95 19.47 0.17
C ASP A 171 21.03 18.25 0.10
N THR A 172 21.55 17.13 -0.37
CA THR A 172 20.83 15.85 -0.41
C THR A 172 20.66 15.27 1.00
N MET A 173 21.68 15.38 1.86
CA MET A 173 21.60 14.93 3.26
C MET A 173 20.66 15.80 4.09
N ASN A 174 20.66 17.12 3.89
CA ASN A 174 19.75 18.04 4.56
C ASN A 174 18.29 17.77 4.18
N LYS A 175 18.00 17.50 2.90
CA LYS A 175 16.66 17.06 2.46
C LYS A 175 16.25 15.71 3.05
N PHE A 176 17.19 14.79 3.22
CA PHE A 176 16.94 13.47 3.80
C PHE A 176 16.65 13.56 5.31
N VAL A 177 17.43 14.34 6.06
CA VAL A 177 17.21 14.59 7.50
C VAL A 177 15.89 15.31 7.74
N ASP A 178 15.53 16.29 6.90
CA ASP A 178 14.25 17.00 7.01
C ASP A 178 13.05 16.07 6.73
N MET A 179 13.20 15.12 5.80
CA MET A 179 12.19 14.11 5.49
C MET A 179 11.99 13.12 6.65
N ILE A 180 13.09 12.67 7.28
CA ILE A 180 13.05 11.79 8.46
C ILE A 180 12.42 12.52 9.65
N SER A 181 12.82 13.77 9.91
CA SER A 181 12.30 14.57 11.02
C SER A 181 10.79 14.81 10.89
N LYS A 182 10.31 15.15 9.68
CA LYS A 182 8.87 15.27 9.39
C LYS A 182 8.09 13.94 9.48
N GLY A 183 8.78 12.80 9.35
CA GLY A 183 8.20 11.47 9.55
C GLY A 183 8.09 11.08 11.03
N ILE A 184 9.08 11.45 11.84
CA ILE A 184 9.14 11.15 13.28
C ILE A 184 8.15 12.02 14.07
N ASP A 185 8.05 13.33 13.78
CA ASP A 185 7.12 14.24 14.47
C ASP A 185 5.64 13.87 14.25
N ARG A 186 5.31 13.32 13.07
CA ARG A 186 3.94 12.84 12.79
C ARG A 186 3.57 11.59 13.58
N LYS A 187 4.54 10.77 13.99
CA LYS A 187 4.31 9.58 14.81
C LYS A 187 4.30 9.87 16.30
N GLN A 188 4.94 10.95 16.76
CA GLN A 188 4.94 11.32 18.19
C GLN A 188 3.72 12.17 18.61
N ARG A 189 2.97 12.79 17.68
CA ARG A 189 1.69 13.45 18.00
C ARG A 189 0.47 12.51 18.09
N LEU A 190 0.65 11.20 17.92
CA LEU A 190 -0.40 10.18 18.02
C LEU A 190 -0.27 9.37 19.32
N ARG A 191 -0.46 10.04 20.47
CA ARG A 191 -0.63 9.57 21.86
C ARG A 191 -0.13 10.76 22.70
N PHE A 192 -0.93 11.51 23.46
CA PHE A 192 -1.83 11.12 24.52
C PHE A 192 -2.99 12.13 24.59
N GLY A 193 -4.19 11.69 24.22
CA GLY A 193 -5.43 12.45 24.37
C GLY A 193 -6.57 11.53 24.79
N GLY A 194 -6.28 10.53 25.62
CA GLY A 194 -7.30 9.78 26.35
C GLY A 194 -7.76 10.62 27.53
N ALA A 195 -8.73 11.50 27.30
CA ALA A 195 -9.51 12.09 28.38
C ALA A 195 -10.49 11.03 28.88
N TYR A 196 -10.14 10.41 30.00
CA TYR A 196 -11.03 9.59 30.80
C TYR A 196 -12.15 10.45 31.38
N ASN A 197 -13.37 9.90 31.35
CA ASN A 197 -14.55 10.36 32.09
C ASN A 197 -14.29 10.39 33.61
N GLY A 198 -14.78 11.45 34.24
CA GLY A 198 -15.06 11.59 35.67
C GLY A 198 -16.13 12.65 35.86
#